data_AF-A0A8T6VF26-F1
#
_entry.id   AF-A0A8T6VF26-F1
#
_cell.length_a   1.000
_cell.length_b   1.000
_cell.length_c   1.000
_cell.angle_alpha   90.00
_cell.angle_beta   90.00
_cell.angle_gamma   90.00
#
_symmetry.space_group_name_H-M   'P 1'
#
loop_
_entity.id
_entity.type
_entity.pdbx_description
1 polymer ?
#
loop_
_entity_poly.entity_id
_entity_poly.type
_entity_poly.pdbx_seq_one_letter_code
_entity_poly.pdbx_strand_id
1 'polypeptide(L)'
;MSYNFDYTLLPAFLTAGLAAALRTIGVLTTCQKINDDDWKRPDISSIKKGVLADGIGCMLGGIMGTPGMNSSPSIIGVAKATGATSKYIAFPTAAILIVLAFFPKISSFFLMLPLSVIGAAL
;
A
#
# COMPACT_ATOMS: atom_id res chain seq x y z
N MET A 1 12.16 -19.77 11.59
CA MET A 1 11.95 -19.24 10.23
C MET A 1 13.02 -19.81 9.33
N SER A 2 12.69 -20.76 8.45
CA SER A 2 13.60 -21.20 7.38
C SER A 2 13.23 -20.42 6.13
N TYR A 3 14.11 -19.55 5.64
CA TYR A 3 13.91 -18.83 4.38
C TYR A 3 14.14 -19.84 3.24
N ASN A 4 13.06 -20.48 2.78
CA ASN A 4 13.09 -21.31 1.56
C ASN A 4 12.80 -20.42 0.36
N PHE A 5 13.86 -20.05 -0.37
CA PHE A 5 13.71 -19.40 -1.67
C PHE A 5 13.44 -20.47 -2.73
N ASP A 6 12.17 -20.66 -3.05
CA ASP A 6 11.76 -21.51 -4.16
C ASP A 6 11.86 -20.73 -5.48
N TYR A 7 12.87 -21.06 -6.28
CA TYR A 7 13.10 -20.46 -7.58
C TYR A 7 11.94 -20.71 -8.57
N THR A 8 11.08 -21.69 -8.30
CA THR A 8 9.89 -21.98 -9.10
C THR A 8 8.84 -20.87 -8.99
N LEU A 9 8.79 -20.14 -7.87
CA LEU A 9 7.83 -19.05 -7.65
C LEU A 9 8.32 -17.71 -8.20
N LEU A 10 9.61 -17.62 -8.54
CA LEU A 10 10.26 -16.40 -9.02
C LEU A 10 9.52 -15.75 -10.22
N PRO A 11 9.06 -16.49 -11.25
CA PRO A 11 8.31 -15.92 -12.35
C PRO A 11 6.98 -15.28 -11.91
N ALA A 12 6.27 -15.90 -10.97
CA ALA A 12 5.00 -15.38 -10.44
C ALA A 12 5.22 -14.10 -9.62
N PHE A 13 6.29 -14.04 -8.83
CA PHE A 13 6.66 -12.83 -8.10
C PHE A 13 7.09 -11.68 -9.03
N LEU A 14 7.80 -11.99 -10.13
CA LEU A 14 8.18 -10.97 -11.11
C LEU A 14 6.96 -10.39 -11.84
N THR A 15 6.02 -11.23 -12.27
CA THR A 15 4.79 -10.76 -12.93
C THR A 15 3.89 -9.99 -11.97
N ALA A 16 3.75 -10.44 -10.72
CA ALA A 16 3.03 -9.72 -9.68
C ALA A 16 3.71 -8.38 -9.33
N GLY A 17 5.04 -8.35 -9.24
CA GLY A 17 5.82 -7.13 -8.99
C GLY A 17 5.67 -6.11 -10.12
N LEU A 18 5.69 -6.57 -11.37
CA LEU A 18 5.42 -5.71 -12.53
C LEU A 18 3.99 -5.14 -12.49
N ALA A 19 3.00 -5.99 -12.20
CA ALA A 19 1.61 -5.55 -12.06
C ALA A 19 1.45 -4.54 -10.91
N ALA A 20 2.14 -4.76 -9.78
CA ALA A 20 2.14 -3.84 -8.64
C ALA A 20 2.79 -2.49 -8.98
N ALA A 21 3.90 -2.49 -9.74
CA ALA A 21 4.54 -1.27 -10.21
C ALA A 21 3.60 -0.47 -11.13
N LEU A 22 2.95 -1.13 -12.08
CA LEU A 22 1.96 -0.50 -12.98
C LEU A 22 0.78 0.08 -12.20
N ARG A 23 0.26 -0.66 -11.21
CA ARG A 23 -0.79 -0.19 -10.30
C ARG A 23 -0.33 1.06 -9.56
N THR A 24 0.87 1.06 -9.00
CA THR A 24 1.43 2.18 -8.24
C THR A 24 1.59 3.43 -9.10
N ILE A 25 2.01 3.28 -10.36
CA ILE A 25 2.05 4.40 -11.33
C ILE A 25 0.65 5.01 -11.52
N GLY A 26 -0.38 4.17 -11.70
CA GLY A 26 -1.77 4.63 -11.86
C GLY A 26 -2.31 5.33 -10.61
N VAL A 27 -2.00 4.79 -9.43
CA VAL A 27 -2.33 5.37 -8.13
C VAL A 27 -1.69 6.74 -7.96
N LEU A 28 -0.36 6.86 -8.19
CA LEU A 28 0.37 8.11 -8.04
C LEU A 28 -0.10 9.18 -9.03
N THR A 29 -0.39 8.78 -10.27
CA THR A 29 -0.96 9.68 -11.28
C THR A 29 -2.33 10.20 -10.85
N THR A 30 -3.15 9.34 -10.22
CA THR A 30 -4.46 9.74 -9.69
C THR A 30 -4.30 10.69 -8.51
N CYS A 31 -3.35 10.43 -7.61
CA CYS A 31 -3.02 11.37 -6.52
C CYS A 31 -2.56 12.73 -7.04
N GLN A 32 -1.77 12.78 -8.12
CA GLN A 32 -1.37 14.05 -8.74
C GLN A 32 -2.59 14.82 -9.25
N LYS A 33 -3.50 14.15 -9.97
CA LYS A 33 -4.75 14.76 -10.46
C LYS A 33 -5.68 15.25 -9.36
N ILE A 34 -5.69 14.60 -8.20
CA ILE A 34 -6.55 15.00 -7.08
C ILE A 34 -5.98 16.24 -6.36
N ASN A 35 -4.65 16.39 -6.36
CA ASN A 35 -3.98 17.47 -5.63
C ASN A 35 -3.67 18.71 -6.47
N ASP A 36 -3.82 18.62 -7.78
CA ASP A 36 -3.50 19.68 -8.73
C ASP A 36 -4.67 19.88 -9.70
N ASP A 37 -5.42 20.97 -9.50
CA ASP A 37 -6.57 21.32 -10.35
C ASP A 37 -6.14 21.71 -11.78
N ASP A 38 -4.89 22.14 -11.98
CA ASP A 38 -4.30 22.53 -13.27
C ASP A 38 -3.48 21.39 -13.91
N TRP A 39 -3.67 20.15 -13.45
CA TRP A 39 -2.90 19.00 -13.91
C TRP A 39 -2.97 18.81 -15.42
N LYS A 40 -1.84 19.03 -16.11
CA LYS A 40 -1.72 18.85 -17.57
C LYS A 40 -0.90 17.62 -17.96
N ARG A 41 0.06 17.22 -17.13
CA ARG A 41 1.04 16.16 -17.44
C ARG A 41 1.46 15.42 -16.17
N PRO A 42 1.68 14.09 -16.22
CA PRO A 42 2.21 13.36 -15.08
C PRO A 42 3.63 13.84 -14.74
N ASP A 43 3.87 14.15 -13.47
CA ASP A 43 5.24 14.38 -13.00
C ASP A 43 5.92 13.03 -12.76
N ILE A 44 6.75 12.65 -13.72
CA ILE A 44 7.50 11.39 -13.74
C ILE A 44 8.51 11.32 -12.58
N SER A 45 9.02 12.45 -12.10
CA SER A 45 9.96 12.49 -10.96
C SER A 45 9.28 12.04 -9.68
N SER A 46 8.10 12.60 -9.39
CA SER A 46 7.28 12.18 -8.25
C SER A 46 6.80 10.73 -8.39
N ILE A 47 6.42 10.29 -9.59
CA ILE A 47 6.00 8.90 -9.82
C ILE A 47 7.16 7.94 -9.54
N LYS A 48 8.35 8.20 -10.08
CA LYS A 48 9.54 7.37 -9.87
C LYS A 48 9.89 7.24 -8.39
N LYS A 49 9.85 8.37 -7.65
CA LYS A 49 10.10 8.38 -6.19
C LYS A 49 9.03 7.59 -5.43
N GLY A 50 7.76 7.71 -5.81
CA GLY A 50 6.66 6.98 -5.19
C GLY A 50 6.73 5.46 -5.44
N VAL A 51 7.01 5.04 -6.68
CA VAL A 51 7.20 3.62 -7.03
C VAL A 51 8.39 3.02 -6.26
N LEU A 52 9.49 3.77 -6.12
CA LEU A 52 10.63 3.34 -5.32
C LEU A 52 10.27 3.19 -3.84
N ALA A 53 9.52 4.14 -3.28
CA ALA A 53 9.06 4.07 -1.89
C ALA A 53 8.14 2.87 -1.63
N ASP A 54 7.22 2.57 -2.56
CA ASP A 54 6.33 1.40 -2.50
C ASP A 54 7.14 0.09 -2.53
N GLY A 55 8.11 -0.01 -3.45
CA GLY A 55 9.00 -1.16 -3.55
C GLY A 55 9.87 -1.38 -2.31
N ILE A 56 10.43 -0.30 -1.73
CA ILE A 56 11.18 -0.38 -0.47
C ILE A 56 10.27 -0.84 0.67
N GLY A 57 9.04 -0.32 0.76
CA GLY A 57 8.06 -0.75 1.76
C GLY A 57 7.72 -2.22 1.63
N CYS A 58 7.49 -2.70 0.40
CA CYS A 58 7.21 -4.10 0.11
C CYS A 58 8.41 -5.01 0.47
N MET A 59 9.64 -4.58 0.16
CA MET A 59 10.87 -5.32 0.52
C MET A 59 11.02 -5.44 2.04
N LEU A 60 10.83 -4.33 2.78
CA LEU A 60 10.88 -4.34 4.24
C LEU A 60 9.80 -5.24 4.85
N GLY A 61 8.58 -5.19 4.32
CA GLY A 61 7.50 -6.09 4.70
C GLY A 61 7.85 -7.56 4.45
N GLY A 62 8.39 -7.88 3.28
CA GLY A 62 8.83 -9.23 2.93
C GLY A 62 9.89 -9.78 3.89
N ILE A 63 10.85 -8.94 4.32
CA ILE A 63 11.85 -9.32 5.34
C ILE A 63 11.19 -9.62 6.69
N MET A 64 10.17 -8.84 7.06
CA MET A 64 9.36 -9.05 8.26
C MET A 64 8.37 -10.23 8.14
N GLY A 65 8.31 -10.89 6.98
CA GLY A 65 7.43 -12.04 6.73
C GLY A 65 6.00 -11.67 6.35
N THR A 66 5.73 -10.41 5.97
CA THR A 66 4.40 -10.02 5.48
C THR A 66 4.23 -10.36 3.99
N PRO A 67 3.00 -10.66 3.54
CA PRO A 67 2.68 -10.70 2.11
C PRO A 67 3.04 -9.37 1.43
N GLY A 68 3.33 -9.43 0.13
CA GLY A 68 3.70 -8.23 -0.64
C GLY A 68 2.66 -7.13 -0.50
N MET A 69 3.08 -5.97 -0.02
CA MET A 69 2.23 -4.79 0.15
C MET A 69 2.40 -3.85 -1.03
N ASN A 70 1.31 -3.22 -1.45
CA ASN A 70 1.32 -2.17 -2.48
C ASN A 70 0.28 -1.10 -2.18
N SER A 71 0.45 0.04 -2.83
CA SER A 71 -0.49 1.15 -2.74
C SER A 71 -1.87 0.76 -3.31
N SER A 72 -2.91 0.88 -2.48
CA SER A 72 -4.27 0.47 -2.84
C SER A 72 -5.12 1.64 -3.36
N PRO A 73 -5.75 1.54 -4.56
CA PRO A 73 -6.60 2.56 -5.16
C PRO A 73 -7.82 2.90 -4.30
N SER A 74 -8.31 1.97 -3.48
CA SER A 74 -9.45 2.19 -2.59
C SER A 74 -9.19 3.32 -1.59
N ILE A 75 -7.95 3.39 -1.06
CA ILE A 75 -7.56 4.43 -0.10
C ILE A 75 -7.50 5.81 -0.79
N ILE A 76 -7.08 5.88 -2.06
CA ILE A 76 -7.09 7.12 -2.84
C ILE A 76 -8.53 7.58 -3.12
N GLY A 77 -9.45 6.64 -3.37
CA GLY A 77 -10.87 6.94 -3.50
C GLY A 77 -11.44 7.61 -2.25
N VAL A 78 -11.10 7.10 -1.07
CA VAL A 78 -11.49 7.69 0.22
C VAL A 78 -10.81 9.05 0.44
N ALA A 79 -9.52 9.17 0.13
CA ALA A 79 -8.80 10.43 0.23
C ALA A 79 -9.40 11.52 -0.67
N LYS A 80 -9.84 11.15 -1.88
CA LYS A 80 -10.56 12.04 -2.79
C LYS A 80 -11.91 12.48 -2.21
N ALA A 81 -12.68 11.54 -1.64
CA ALA A 81 -13.99 11.84 -1.08
C ALA A 81 -13.92 12.72 0.18
N THR A 82 -12.87 12.55 0.99
CA THR A 82 -12.67 13.29 2.25
C THR A 82 -11.88 14.59 2.10
N GLY A 83 -11.17 14.77 0.98
CA GLY A 83 -10.24 15.89 0.79
C GLY A 83 -8.98 15.81 1.66
N ALA A 84 -8.77 14.70 2.39
CA ALA A 84 -7.66 14.53 3.31
C ALA A 84 -6.37 14.07 2.59
N THR A 85 -5.83 14.90 1.70
CA THR A 85 -4.65 14.58 0.88
C THR A 85 -3.33 15.11 1.44
N SER A 86 -3.38 15.81 2.57
CA SER A 86 -2.22 16.46 3.18
C SER A 86 -1.21 15.45 3.77
N LYS A 87 0.08 15.63 3.41
CA LYS A 87 1.21 14.86 4.00
C LYS A 87 1.31 14.99 5.52
N TYR A 88 0.83 16.08 6.10
CA TYR A 88 0.85 16.28 7.55
C TYR A 88 -0.09 15.36 8.31
N ILE A 89 -1.15 14.86 7.66
CA ILE A 89 -2.08 13.88 8.24
C ILE A 89 -1.51 12.47 8.12
N ALA A 90 -0.69 12.21 7.09
CA ALA A 90 -0.09 10.90 6.86
C ALA A 90 0.89 10.47 7.96
N PHE A 91 1.76 11.37 8.43
CA PHE A 91 2.75 11.06 9.48
C PHE A 91 2.14 10.62 10.83
N PRO A 92 1.19 11.35 11.45
CA PRO A 92 0.56 10.91 12.69
C PRO A 92 -0.27 9.64 12.49
N THR A 93 -0.91 9.47 11.34
CA THR A 93 -1.66 8.23 11.02
C THR A 93 -0.71 7.02 10.98
N ALA A 94 0.45 7.15 10.35
CA ALA A 94 1.47 6.10 10.33
C ALA A 94 1.99 5.78 11.73
N ALA A 95 2.24 6.80 12.57
CA ALA A 95 2.66 6.60 13.95
C ALA A 95 1.61 5.86 14.78
N ILE A 96 0.33 6.21 14.64
CA ILE A 96 -0.78 5.52 15.30
C ILE A 96 -0.84 4.05 14.88
N LEU A 97 -0.72 3.75 13.58
CA LEU A 97 -0.73 2.38 13.07
C LEU A 97 0.44 1.55 13.59
N ILE A 98 1.64 2.15 13.69
CA ILE A 98 2.81 1.49 14.29
C ILE A 98 2.52 1.16 15.75
N VAL A 99 2.02 2.12 16.54
CA VAL A 99 1.68 1.89 17.95
C VAL A 99 0.62 0.80 18.07
N LEU A 100 -0.40 0.81 17.21
CA LEU A 100 -1.48 -0.18 17.18
C LEU A 100 -0.96 -1.60 16.88
N ALA A 101 0.05 -1.72 16.03
CA ALA A 101 0.67 -3.01 15.69
C ALA A 101 1.31 -3.71 16.91
N PHE A 102 1.71 -2.95 17.94
CA PHE A 102 2.24 -3.50 19.19
C PHE A 102 1.14 -3.95 20.19
N PHE A 103 -0.15 -3.73 19.88
CA PHE A 103 -1.27 -4.15 20.74
C PHE A 103 -1.95 -5.43 20.20
N PRO A 104 -1.55 -6.63 20.67
CA PRO A 104 -2.07 -7.91 20.17
C PRO A 104 -3.55 -8.13 20.46
N LYS A 105 -4.13 -7.42 21.44
CA LYS A 105 -5.57 -7.47 21.75
C LYS A 105 -6.45 -7.04 20.57
N ILE A 106 -5.96 -6.12 19.75
CA ILE A 106 -6.69 -5.64 18.56
C ILE A 106 -6.65 -6.71 17.49
N SER A 107 -5.49 -7.34 17.27
CA SER A 107 -5.34 -8.47 16.36
C SER A 107 -6.28 -9.64 16.72
N SER A 108 -6.45 -9.94 18.01
CA SER A 108 -7.40 -10.98 18.44
C SER A 108 -8.86 -10.64 18.15
N PHE A 109 -9.23 -9.36 18.18
CA PHE A 109 -10.58 -8.92 17.83
C PHE A 109 -10.86 -9.10 16.33
N PHE A 110 -9.89 -8.77 15.47
CA PHE A 110 -10.01 -8.99 14.03
C PHE A 110 -10.14 -10.47 13.66
N LEU A 111 -9.50 -11.38 14.41
CA LEU A 111 -9.64 -12.83 14.20
C LEU A 111 -11.01 -13.39 14.57
N MET A 112 -11.78 -12.69 15.42
CA MET A 112 -13.14 -13.09 15.78
C MET A 112 -14.19 -12.67 14.73
N LEU A 113 -13.82 -11.84 13.76
CA LEU A 113 -14.75 -11.39 12.72
C LEU A 113 -15.02 -12.52 11.71
N PRO A 114 -16.30 -12.77 11.36
CA PRO A 114 -16.65 -13.78 10.38
C PRO A 114 -16.11 -13.42 8.99
N LEU A 115 -15.64 -14.45 8.27
CA LEU A 115 -15.07 -14.33 6.93
C LEU A 115 -16.03 -13.65 5.93
N SER A 116 -17.35 -13.77 6.12
CA SER A 116 -18.35 -13.11 5.28
C SER A 116 -18.32 -11.58 5.38
N VAL A 117 -18.00 -11.03 6.56
CA VAL A 117 -17.90 -9.59 6.77
C VAL A 117 -16.56 -9.07 6.25
N ILE A 118 -15.48 -9.82 6.48
CA ILE A 118 -14.15 -9.48 5.95
C ILE A 118 -14.16 -9.50 4.42
N GLY A 119 -14.77 -10.51 3.80
CA GLY A 119 -14.85 -10.64 2.35
C GLY A 119 -15.74 -9.60 1.66
N ALA A 120 -16.75 -9.07 2.35
CA ALA A 120 -17.57 -7.97 1.82
C ALA A 120 -16.87 -6.60 1.89
N ALA A 121 -15.83 -6.47 2.73
CA ALA A 121 -15.09 -5.22 2.93
C ALA A 121 -13.77 -5.14 2.14
N LEU A 122 -13.30 -6.26 1.57
CA LEU A 122 -12.03 -6.39 0.84
C LEU A 122 -12.22 -6.13 -0.67
#